data_AF-A0A7Y6PLD9-F1
#
_entry.id   AF-A0A7Y6PLD9-F1
#
_cell.length_a   1.000
_cell.length_b   1.000
_cell.length_c   1.000
_cell.angle_alpha   90.00
_cell.angle_beta   90.00
_cell.angle_gamma   90.00
#
_symmetry.space_group_name_H-M   'P 1'
#
loop_
_entity.id
_entity.type
_entity.pdbx_description
1 polymer ?
#
loop_
_entity_poly.entity_id
_entity_poly.type
_entity_poly.pdbx_seq_one_letter_code
_entity_poly.pdbx_strand_id
1 'polypeptide(L)'
;MKLVAALAIVLSACGGGTGGECKVDGDCGDGVCARNGECLPESAVRSSRVTWTIRGMPANATTCAGSPNFYILFYASPGDTFGFEPVPCAAGVFSIDKLPKRFVSVEIGIEGRFEDDKAFDSQGNASFDLYP
;
A
#
# COMPACT_ATOMS: atom_id res chain seq x y z
N MET A 1 10.57 -61.70 5.55
CA MET A 1 10.39 -61.31 4.14
C MET A 1 9.71 -59.95 4.10
N LYS A 2 10.25 -59.07 3.26
CA LYS A 2 9.91 -57.65 3.09
C LYS A 2 8.48 -57.48 2.53
N LEU A 3 7.80 -56.36 2.83
CA LEU A 3 7.30 -55.41 1.82
C LEU A 3 6.57 -54.22 2.50
N VAL A 4 7.29 -53.09 2.62
CA VAL A 4 7.08 -51.80 1.91
C VAL A 4 5.85 -51.02 2.40
N ALA A 5 6.13 -50.04 3.26
CA ALA A 5 5.27 -48.93 3.60
C ALA A 5 5.11 -48.00 2.38
N ALA A 6 3.88 -47.81 1.91
CA ALA A 6 3.54 -46.79 0.94
C ALA A 6 2.94 -45.60 1.70
N LEU A 7 3.82 -44.70 2.16
CA LEU A 7 3.45 -43.41 2.71
C LEU A 7 3.06 -42.49 1.55
N ALA A 8 1.78 -42.50 1.18
CA ALA A 8 1.21 -41.57 0.22
C ALA A 8 1.11 -40.18 0.89
N ILE A 9 2.20 -39.41 0.84
CA ILE A 9 2.18 -37.98 1.13
C ILE A 9 1.45 -37.32 -0.04
N VAL A 10 0.14 -37.14 0.10
CA VAL A 10 -0.62 -36.25 -0.76
C VAL A 10 -0.15 -34.84 -0.41
N LEU A 11 0.79 -34.32 -1.21
CA LEU A 11 1.06 -32.89 -1.28
C LEU A 11 -0.27 -32.23 -1.64
N SER A 12 -0.93 -31.64 -0.65
CA SER A 12 -1.95 -30.64 -0.87
C SER A 12 -1.28 -29.48 -1.60
N ALA A 13 -1.30 -29.56 -2.93
CA ALA A 13 -1.15 -28.42 -3.81
C ALA A 13 -2.25 -27.44 -3.41
N CYS A 14 -1.93 -26.52 -2.48
CA CYS A 14 -2.72 -25.32 -2.30
C CYS A 14 -2.69 -24.62 -3.65
N GLY A 15 -3.81 -24.75 -4.37
CA GLY A 15 -4.02 -24.13 -5.66
C GLY A 15 -3.73 -22.65 -5.52
N GLY A 16 -2.88 -22.15 -6.42
CA GLY A 16 -2.64 -20.73 -6.58
C GLY A 16 -3.98 -20.04 -6.78
N GLY A 17 -4.43 -19.35 -5.73
CA GLY A 17 -5.67 -18.61 -5.74
C GLY A 17 -5.55 -17.45 -6.71
N THR A 18 -6.06 -17.64 -7.92
CA THR A 18 -6.40 -16.52 -8.82
C THR A 18 -7.54 -15.73 -8.17
N GLY A 19 -7.20 -14.86 -7.22
CA GLY A 19 -8.11 -13.84 -6.68
C GLY A 19 -8.57 -13.99 -5.23
N GLY A 20 -7.77 -14.57 -4.34
CA GLY A 20 -8.03 -14.57 -2.88
C GLY A 20 -7.33 -13.43 -2.15
N GLU A 21 -7.96 -12.91 -1.08
CA GLU A 21 -7.32 -11.99 -0.13
C GLU A 21 -6.21 -12.71 0.66
N CYS A 22 -5.02 -12.13 0.74
CA CYS A 22 -3.88 -12.61 1.53
C CYS A 22 -3.62 -11.71 2.74
N LYS A 23 -2.89 -12.23 3.74
CA LYS A 23 -2.42 -11.46 4.90
C LYS A 23 -0.91 -11.46 5.04
N VAL A 24 -0.25 -12.52 4.57
CA VAL A 24 1.20 -12.70 4.61
C VAL A 24 1.69 -13.32 3.30
N ASP A 25 2.98 -13.17 2.98
CA ASP A 25 3.55 -13.67 1.72
C ASP A 25 3.38 -15.19 1.55
N GLY A 26 3.40 -15.95 2.65
CA GLY A 26 3.18 -17.39 2.64
C GLY A 26 1.82 -17.84 2.09
N ASP A 27 0.84 -16.93 2.04
CA ASP A 27 -0.48 -17.19 1.44
C ASP A 27 -0.43 -17.19 -0.10
N CYS A 28 0.67 -16.69 -0.70
CA CYS A 28 0.76 -16.36 -2.12
C CYS A 28 1.64 -17.30 -2.96
N GLY A 29 2.07 -18.44 -2.42
CA GLY A 29 2.97 -19.36 -3.11
C GLY A 29 4.29 -18.68 -3.47
N ASP A 30 4.55 -18.50 -4.78
CA ASP A 30 5.76 -17.85 -5.29
C ASP A 30 5.66 -16.30 -5.36
N GLY A 31 4.50 -15.73 -4.98
CA GLY A 31 4.25 -14.29 -4.97
C GLY A 31 4.49 -13.63 -3.60
N VAL A 32 4.13 -12.34 -3.52
CA VAL A 32 4.09 -11.57 -2.29
C VAL A 32 2.66 -11.11 -2.03
N CYS A 33 2.33 -10.95 -0.75
CA CYS A 33 1.07 -10.37 -0.35
C CYS A 33 1.17 -8.84 -0.39
N ALA A 34 0.55 -8.24 -1.40
CA ALA A 34 0.45 -6.79 -1.52
C ALA A 34 -0.40 -6.21 -0.38
N ARG A 35 -0.21 -4.92 -0.07
CA ARG A 35 -0.88 -4.31 1.09
C ARG A 35 -2.38 -4.13 0.94
N ASN A 36 -2.89 -4.25 -0.27
CA ASN A 36 -4.32 -4.31 -0.55
C ASN A 36 -4.88 -5.74 -0.51
N GLY A 37 -4.09 -6.73 -0.06
CA GLY A 37 -4.53 -8.12 0.09
C GLY A 37 -4.42 -8.96 -1.18
N GLU A 38 -3.84 -8.47 -2.27
CA GLU A 38 -3.65 -9.28 -3.47
C GLU A 38 -2.33 -10.05 -3.47
N CYS A 39 -2.38 -11.31 -3.92
CA CYS A 39 -1.17 -12.05 -4.27
C CYS A 39 -0.65 -11.59 -5.64
N LEU A 40 0.52 -10.96 -5.65
CA LEU A 40 1.17 -10.44 -6.84
C LEU A 40 2.60 -10.97 -6.96
N PRO A 41 3.18 -11.06 -8.17
CA PRO A 41 4.62 -11.28 -8.28
C PRO A 41 5.37 -10.08 -7.68
N GLU A 42 6.55 -10.33 -7.10
CA GLU A 42 7.37 -9.27 -6.48
C GLU A 42 7.67 -8.13 -7.47
N SER A 43 7.82 -8.44 -8.76
CA SER A 43 8.03 -7.46 -9.82
C SER A 43 6.84 -6.51 -10.06
N ALA A 44 5.64 -6.86 -9.59
CA ALA A 44 4.41 -6.07 -9.75
C ALA A 44 4.08 -5.19 -8.54
N VAL A 45 4.89 -5.23 -7.48
CA VAL A 45 4.77 -4.31 -6.34
C VAL A 45 5.97 -3.36 -6.27
N ARG A 46 5.82 -2.25 -5.55
CA ARG A 46 6.90 -1.34 -5.21
C ARG A 46 6.75 -0.86 -3.77
N SER A 47 7.87 -0.48 -3.17
CA SER A 47 7.81 0.41 -2.01
C SER A 47 7.44 1.81 -2.46
N SER A 48 6.70 2.53 -1.64
CA SER A 48 6.30 3.90 -1.90
C SER A 48 6.37 4.74 -0.65
N ARG A 49 6.82 5.99 -0.81
CA ARG A 49 6.99 6.95 0.27
C ARG A 49 6.27 8.24 -0.08
N VAL A 50 5.34 8.62 0.77
CA VAL A 50 4.56 9.85 0.64
C VAL A 50 5.02 10.79 1.73
N THR A 51 5.50 11.98 1.38
CA THR A 51 5.91 13.01 2.34
C THR A 51 5.09 14.27 2.19
N TRP A 52 4.94 15.02 3.28
CA TRP A 52 4.27 16.31 3.24
C TRP A 52 4.87 17.34 4.19
N THR A 53 4.75 18.60 3.77
CA THR A 53 4.89 19.80 4.60
C THR A 53 3.54 20.50 4.73
N ILE A 54 3.43 21.40 5.71
CA ILE A 54 2.28 22.28 5.92
C ILE A 54 2.74 23.71 5.66
N ARG A 55 2.32 24.30 4.53
CA ARG A 55 2.66 25.67 4.10
C ARG A 55 4.18 25.92 4.15
N GLY A 56 4.94 24.99 3.60
CA GLY A 56 6.41 24.98 3.56
C GLY A 56 7.10 24.60 4.87
N MET A 57 6.36 24.36 5.96
CA MET A 57 6.92 23.98 7.26
C MET A 57 6.83 22.47 7.49
N PRO A 58 7.79 21.86 8.23
CA PRO A 58 7.67 20.45 8.62
C PRO A 58 6.36 20.17 9.35
N ALA A 59 5.73 19.05 9.04
CA ALA A 59 4.55 18.59 9.76
C ALA A 59 4.94 18.21 11.20
N ASN A 60 4.21 18.76 12.17
CA ASN A 60 4.37 18.51 13.60
C ASN A 60 3.06 18.86 14.33
N ALA A 61 2.99 18.62 15.64
CA ALA A 61 1.78 18.89 16.42
C ALA A 61 1.27 20.33 16.29
N THR A 62 2.17 21.32 16.17
CA THR A 62 1.82 22.75 16.04
C THR A 62 1.29 23.07 14.64
N THR A 63 2.01 22.66 13.59
CA THR A 63 1.60 22.96 12.20
C THR A 63 0.36 22.16 11.78
N CYS A 64 0.13 21.01 12.40
CA CYS A 64 -1.04 20.15 12.18
C CYS A 64 -2.24 20.44 13.10
N ALA A 65 -2.18 21.46 13.96
CA ALA A 65 -3.24 21.69 14.96
C ALA A 65 -4.64 21.89 14.35
N GLY A 66 -4.73 22.50 13.16
CA GLY A 66 -5.99 22.67 12.43
C GLY A 66 -6.50 21.42 11.73
N SER A 67 -5.66 20.40 11.55
CA SER A 67 -5.97 19.18 10.81
C SER A 67 -5.09 18.03 11.32
N PRO A 68 -5.47 17.40 12.45
CA PRO A 68 -4.60 16.42 13.12
C PRO A 68 -4.47 15.10 12.35
N ASN A 69 -5.44 14.78 11.50
CA ASN A 69 -5.51 13.54 10.73
C ASN A 69 -5.83 13.83 9.26
N PHE A 70 -5.31 12.98 8.38
CA PHE A 70 -5.57 12.94 6.95
C PHE A 70 -6.07 11.57 6.53
N TYR A 71 -6.59 11.47 5.31
CA TYR A 71 -6.59 10.22 4.56
C TYR A 71 -5.47 10.23 3.51
N ILE A 72 -5.03 9.04 3.11
CA ILE A 72 -4.16 8.83 1.95
C ILE A 72 -4.87 7.86 1.02
N LEU A 73 -5.07 8.24 -0.24
CA LEU A 73 -5.78 7.44 -1.23
C LEU A 73 -4.90 7.24 -2.47
N PHE A 74 -4.70 5.98 -2.87
CA PHE A 74 -3.94 5.59 -4.05
C PHE A 74 -4.89 5.30 -5.20
N TYR A 75 -4.59 5.82 -6.39
CA TYR A 75 -5.41 5.64 -7.58
C TYR A 75 -4.72 4.80 -8.65
N ALA A 76 -5.42 3.80 -9.15
CA ALA A 76 -5.02 3.05 -10.34
C ALA A 76 -5.78 3.53 -11.58
N SER A 77 -5.18 3.29 -12.75
CA SER A 77 -5.83 3.55 -14.03
C SER A 77 -6.11 2.22 -14.76
N PRO A 78 -7.39 1.85 -15.03
CA PRO A 78 -8.63 2.54 -14.64
C PRO A 78 -9.22 2.09 -13.29
N GLY A 79 -9.57 3.05 -12.42
CA GLY A 79 -10.74 2.99 -11.52
C GLY A 79 -10.63 2.26 -10.19
N ASP A 80 -9.47 1.68 -9.83
CA ASP A 80 -9.27 1.04 -8.53
C ASP A 80 -8.66 2.04 -7.53
N THR A 81 -9.10 1.96 -6.26
CA THR A 81 -8.64 2.84 -5.19
C THR A 81 -8.31 2.04 -3.94
N PHE A 82 -7.26 2.45 -3.24
CA PHE A 82 -6.82 1.82 -2.00
C PHE A 82 -6.32 2.90 -1.06
N GLY A 83 -6.71 2.89 0.22
CA GLY A 83 -6.42 4.02 1.10
C GLY A 83 -6.27 3.67 2.56
N PHE A 84 -5.79 4.67 3.31
CA PHE A 84 -5.52 4.60 4.74
C PHE A 84 -6.12 5.83 5.43
N GLU A 85 -6.83 5.59 6.53
CA GLU A 85 -7.38 6.61 7.40
C GLU A 85 -7.59 6.02 8.81
N PRO A 86 -7.31 6.77 9.90
CA PRO A 86 -6.68 8.09 9.94
C PRO A 86 -5.14 8.01 9.83
N VAL A 87 -4.54 8.90 9.05
CA VAL A 87 -3.09 9.11 9.00
C VAL A 87 -2.73 10.34 9.82
N PRO A 88 -1.92 10.23 10.90
CA PRO A 88 -1.55 11.38 11.71
C PRO A 88 -0.77 12.41 10.89
N CYS A 89 -1.26 13.65 10.82
CA CYS A 89 -0.59 14.73 10.09
C CYS A 89 0.84 14.95 10.60
N ALA A 90 1.05 14.89 11.91
CA ALA A 90 2.35 15.14 12.54
C ALA A 90 3.42 14.10 12.19
N ALA A 91 3.08 13.00 11.51
CA ALA A 91 4.07 12.06 11.02
C ALA A 91 4.95 12.67 9.91
N GLY A 92 4.39 13.54 9.06
CA GLY A 92 5.09 14.15 7.91
C GLY A 92 5.51 13.17 6.80
N VAL A 93 5.28 11.87 7.02
CA VAL A 93 5.62 10.79 6.11
C VAL A 93 4.68 9.62 6.31
N PHE A 94 4.37 8.95 5.20
CA PHE A 94 3.72 7.66 5.15
C PHE A 94 4.53 6.74 4.22
N SER A 95 4.68 5.48 4.58
CA SER A 95 5.45 4.53 3.78
C SER A 95 4.73 3.19 3.69
N ILE A 96 4.79 2.60 2.50
CA ILE A 96 4.18 1.31 2.18
C ILE A 96 5.19 0.51 1.38
N ASP A 97 5.46 -0.73 1.76
CA ASP A 97 6.52 -1.56 1.19
C ASP A 97 6.10 -2.33 -0.07
N LYS A 98 4.83 -2.74 -0.15
CA LYS A 98 4.27 -3.57 -1.23
C LYS A 98 2.97 -2.98 -1.81
N LEU A 99 3.07 -1.78 -2.39
CA LEU A 99 1.98 -1.18 -3.15
C LEU A 99 1.97 -1.74 -4.58
N PRO A 100 0.84 -2.23 -5.11
CA PRO A 100 0.76 -2.66 -6.50
C PRO A 100 1.17 -1.53 -7.46
N LYS A 101 2.02 -1.83 -8.44
CA LYS A 101 2.54 -0.82 -9.39
C LYS A 101 1.46 -0.16 -10.25
N ARG A 102 0.27 -0.78 -10.36
CA ARG A 102 -0.88 -0.22 -11.09
C ARG A 102 -1.46 1.03 -10.44
N PHE A 103 -1.25 1.24 -9.15
CA PHE A 103 -1.54 2.53 -8.52
C PHE A 103 -0.47 3.52 -9.02
N VAL A 104 -0.87 4.60 -9.68
CA VAL A 104 0.05 5.51 -10.38
C VAL A 104 0.09 6.90 -9.77
N SER A 105 -0.92 7.26 -9.00
CA SER A 105 -0.95 8.50 -8.21
C SER A 105 -1.47 8.26 -6.80
N VAL A 106 -1.26 9.27 -5.96
CA VAL A 106 -1.71 9.31 -4.58
C VAL A 106 -2.27 10.70 -4.28
N GLU A 107 -3.28 10.73 -3.43
CA GLU A 107 -3.88 11.92 -2.86
C GLU A 107 -3.68 11.92 -1.34
N ILE A 108 -3.45 13.10 -0.79
CA ILE A 108 -3.56 13.36 0.64
C ILE A 108 -4.68 14.37 0.81
N GLY A 109 -5.68 14.02 1.62
CA GLY A 109 -6.79 14.93 1.84
C GLY A 109 -7.34 14.92 3.25
N ILE A 110 -8.32 15.78 3.43
CA ILE A 110 -9.14 15.93 4.63
C ILE A 110 -10.58 15.81 4.16
N GLU A 111 -11.46 15.19 4.94
CA GLU A 111 -12.87 15.07 4.57
C GLU A 111 -13.44 16.43 4.10
N GLY A 112 -13.86 16.48 2.83
CA GLY A 112 -14.41 17.69 2.20
C GLY A 112 -13.38 18.74 1.72
N ARG A 113 -12.07 18.43 1.65
CA ARG A 113 -11.02 19.32 1.09
C ARG A 113 -9.85 18.53 0.46
N PHE A 114 -9.17 19.18 -0.48
CA PHE A 114 -7.97 18.73 -1.22
C PHE A 114 -8.27 17.67 -2.29
N GLU A 115 -8.37 18.12 -3.54
CA GLU A 115 -8.53 17.24 -4.73
C GLU A 115 -7.25 17.18 -5.57
N ASP A 116 -6.08 17.43 -4.98
CA ASP A 116 -4.80 17.36 -5.71
C ASP A 116 -4.17 15.98 -5.51
N ASP A 117 -4.21 15.15 -6.55
CA ASP A 117 -3.40 13.94 -6.63
C ASP A 117 -2.03 14.22 -7.24
N LYS A 118 -1.03 13.42 -6.86
CA LYS A 118 0.31 13.45 -7.45
C LYS A 118 0.70 12.08 -7.94
N ALA A 119 1.22 12.04 -9.18
CA ALA A 119 1.89 10.88 -9.70
C ALA A 119 3.13 10.52 -8.87
N PHE A 120 3.41 9.23 -8.74
CA PHE A 120 4.68 8.78 -8.17
C PHE A 120 5.85 9.05 -9.12
N ASP A 121 7.01 9.38 -8.57
CA ASP A 121 8.26 9.41 -9.32
C ASP A 121 8.75 7.98 -9.69
N SER A 122 9.88 7.90 -10.39
CA SER A 122 10.47 6.61 -10.81
C SER A 122 10.93 5.72 -9.65
N GLN A 123 11.05 6.28 -8.45
CA GLN A 123 11.41 5.56 -7.22
C GLN A 123 10.17 5.18 -6.38
N GLY A 124 8.96 5.58 -6.80
CA GLY A 124 7.73 5.33 -6.05
C GLY A 124 7.46 6.37 -4.96
N ASN A 125 8.05 7.56 -5.03
CA ASN A 125 7.82 8.62 -4.05
C ASN A 125 6.84 9.68 -4.56
N ALA A 126 6.14 10.34 -3.63
CA ALA A 126 5.34 11.54 -3.88
C ALA A 126 5.55 12.54 -2.73
N SER A 127 5.60 13.83 -3.06
CA SER A 127 5.80 14.90 -2.07
C SER A 127 4.81 16.04 -2.24
N PHE A 128 4.22 16.45 -1.12
CA PHE A 128 3.18 17.46 -1.05
C PHE A 128 3.63 18.65 -0.20
N ASP A 129 3.16 19.83 -0.54
CA ASP A 129 3.09 20.95 0.39
C ASP A 129 1.62 21.31 0.56
N LEU A 130 1.09 21.07 1.75
CA LEU A 130 -0.34 21.12 2.02
C LEU A 130 -0.73 22.49 2.59
N TYR A 131 -1.95 22.92 2.28
CA TYR A 131 -2.53 24.18 2.75
C TYR A 131 -3.86 23.95 3.50
N PRO A 132 -3.88 23.11 4.56
CA PRO A 132 -5.06 22.84 5.39
C PRO A 132 -5.70 24.09 6.00
#